data_AF-A0A841IR14-F1
#
_entry.id   AF-A0A841IR14-F1
#
_cell.length_a   1.000
_cell.length_b   1.000
_cell.length_c   1.000
_cell.angle_alpha   90.00
_cell.angle_beta   90.00
_cell.angle_gamma   90.00
#
_symmetry.space_group_name_H-M   'P 1'
#
loop_
_entity.id
_entity.type
_entity.pdbx_description
1 polymer ?
#
loop_
_entity_poly.entity_id
_entity_poly.type
_entity_poly.pdbx_seq_one_letter_code
_entity_poly.pdbx_strand_id
1 'polypeptide(L)'
;MRVLDSLQKIDQRVYRAVTRVGLPALDPFTPKLVQATDNMAPWFLVSATLAATGGKPLRRTALRAILAAGAANALSASVKRATGRTRPDSTGIPPARFPYRNYPSSSFPSGHTAAAAAFAAALASDAPRPLTAMVSALAGTVALSRVHSGVHYPGDVLGGAAIGLGAAFLARAALPPRPELATGALTEPAGAHPGHVEDPGRALEGEGVTAVVNPRSAEGLPALVSANAPAPASFDTAAKIKKALPRARVLVLAEDDDIGQVMDEAARTGEILAVAGGDGTVNTAARAALDHDRPLLVLPDGTLNNFARTLGLSSVDEGLLAFANGRLARVDVGEVDGRIFLNTSSFGSYPRMVERRDRWAPKIGKWPAFVLALCRDLWELSPTPAVVDGSPTRVWWAFVGNCRYRTHARVPALRESLVDGMLDVRVLGARSPFPRLRAGIDVLLGRHWHGEGYSERTATELTLTIPDLPRRLAVDGEVVEGSRTVRFAKRPAALRVFVPPRT
;
A
#
# COMPACT_ATOMS: atom_id res chain seq x y z
N MET A 1 -33.47 14.73 -14.82
CA MET A 1 -34.41 15.33 -13.85
C MET A 1 -35.19 14.30 -13.04
N ARG A 2 -36.01 13.41 -13.64
CA ARG A 2 -36.87 12.45 -12.89
C ARG A 2 -36.19 11.62 -11.78
N VAL A 3 -34.93 11.21 -11.98
CA VAL A 3 -34.17 10.43 -10.96
C VAL A 3 -33.78 11.29 -9.76
N LEU A 4 -33.29 12.52 -9.98
CA LEU A 4 -32.91 13.43 -8.90
C LEU A 4 -34.13 13.85 -8.07
N ASP A 5 -35.27 14.10 -8.73
CA ASP A 5 -36.53 14.42 -8.05
C ASP A 5 -37.02 13.24 -7.21
N SER A 6 -36.86 12.02 -7.71
CA SER A 6 -37.22 10.80 -6.98
C SER A 6 -36.34 10.59 -5.75
N LEU A 7 -35.02 10.80 -5.88
CA LEU A 7 -34.08 10.74 -4.76
C LEU A 7 -34.39 11.81 -3.72
N GLN A 8 -34.69 13.04 -4.13
CA GLN A 8 -35.06 14.12 -3.22
C GLN A 8 -36.35 13.79 -2.43
N LYS A 9 -37.37 13.21 -3.09
CA LYS A 9 -38.60 12.77 -2.42
C LYS A 9 -38.36 11.63 -1.42
N ILE A 10 -37.42 10.74 -1.71
CA ILE A 10 -37.01 9.69 -0.76
C ILE A 10 -36.30 10.33 0.43
N ASP A 11 -35.35 11.23 0.17
CA ASP A 11 -34.55 11.89 1.20
C ASP A 11 -35.41 12.70 2.18
N GLN A 12 -36.42 13.42 1.66
CA GLN A 12 -37.41 14.12 2.46
C GLN A 12 -38.29 13.19 3.30
N ARG A 13 -38.71 12.03 2.74
CA ARG A 13 -39.51 11.05 3.47
C ARG A 13 -38.71 10.45 4.63
N VAL A 14 -37.46 10.05 4.38
CA VAL A 14 -36.58 9.50 5.41
C VAL A 14 -36.27 10.56 6.46
N TYR A 15 -35.95 11.79 6.05
CA TYR A 15 -35.75 12.91 6.98
C TYR A 15 -36.94 13.12 7.91
N ARG A 16 -38.16 13.19 7.38
CA ARG A 16 -39.38 13.34 8.20
C ARG A 16 -39.60 12.16 9.14
N ALA A 17 -39.33 10.93 8.69
CA ALA A 17 -39.45 9.75 9.54
C ALA A 17 -38.46 9.80 10.71
N VAL A 18 -37.18 10.08 10.45
CA VAL A 18 -36.12 10.17 11.47
C VAL A 18 -36.42 11.27 12.49
N THR A 19 -36.84 12.44 12.02
CA THR A 19 -37.12 13.59 12.89
C THR A 19 -38.42 13.44 13.69
N ARG A 20 -39.46 12.79 13.11
CA ARG A 20 -40.73 12.50 13.77
C ARG A 20 -40.63 11.41 14.83
N VAL A 21 -39.96 10.29 14.53
CA VAL A 21 -39.72 9.24 15.51
C VAL A 21 -38.82 9.81 16.60
N GLY A 22 -37.70 10.42 16.21
CA GLY A 22 -36.74 11.05 17.11
C GLY A 22 -36.17 10.08 18.15
N LEU A 23 -35.12 10.53 18.85
CA LEU A 23 -34.64 9.88 20.05
C LEU A 23 -34.68 10.93 21.17
N PRO A 24 -35.82 11.13 21.85
CA PRO A 24 -35.99 12.21 22.83
C PRO A 24 -34.90 12.24 23.91
N ALA A 25 -34.40 11.06 24.30
CA ALA A 25 -33.28 10.91 25.23
C ALA A 25 -31.98 11.58 24.75
N LEU A 26 -31.79 11.78 23.44
CA LEU A 26 -30.61 12.41 22.84
C LEU A 26 -30.79 13.92 22.62
N ASP A 27 -31.98 14.46 22.82
CA ASP A 27 -32.28 15.87 22.47
C ASP A 27 -31.36 16.85 23.22
N PRO A 28 -31.18 16.77 24.55
CA PRO A 28 -30.29 17.70 25.27
C PRO A 28 -28.79 17.54 24.93
N PHE A 29 -28.41 16.39 24.39
CA PHE A 29 -27.01 16.06 24.10
C PHE A 29 -26.62 16.39 22.66
N THR A 30 -27.59 16.42 21.75
CA THR A 30 -27.35 16.62 20.32
C THR A 30 -26.64 17.94 20.02
N PRO A 31 -27.07 19.10 20.54
CA PRO A 31 -26.37 20.36 20.30
C PRO A 31 -24.94 20.37 20.83
N LYS A 32 -24.72 19.74 22.00
CA LYS A 32 -23.40 19.62 22.64
C LYS A 32 -22.47 18.74 21.80
N LEU A 33 -22.95 17.59 21.34
CA LEU A 33 -22.19 16.71 20.45
C LEU A 33 -21.87 17.42 19.14
N VAL A 34 -22.84 18.14 18.57
CA VAL A 34 -22.64 18.92 17.35
C VAL A 34 -21.50 19.92 17.51
N GLN A 35 -21.56 20.71 18.58
CA GLN A 35 -20.54 21.70 18.91
C GLN A 35 -19.18 21.06 19.22
N ALA A 36 -19.15 19.96 19.97
CA ALA A 36 -17.91 19.27 20.31
C ALA A 36 -17.19 18.72 19.07
N THR A 37 -17.93 18.42 18.00
CA THR A 37 -17.37 17.91 16.74
C THR A 37 -16.99 19.00 15.74
N ASP A 38 -17.25 20.27 16.05
CA ASP A 38 -16.81 21.39 15.24
C ASP A 38 -15.28 21.51 15.25
N ASN A 39 -14.74 22.15 14.22
CA ASN A 39 -13.30 22.45 14.06
C ASN A 39 -12.38 21.20 14.12
N MET A 40 -12.92 20.00 13.90
CA MET A 40 -12.18 18.73 13.96
C MET A 40 -11.53 18.42 15.33
N ALA A 41 -11.94 19.10 16.40
CA ALA A 41 -11.35 18.98 17.73
C ALA A 41 -11.19 17.53 18.26
N PRO A 42 -12.21 16.65 18.21
CA PRO A 42 -12.07 15.28 18.71
C PRO A 42 -11.08 14.46 17.88
N TRP A 43 -10.98 14.73 16.59
CA TRP A 43 -10.04 14.04 15.68
C TRP A 43 -8.60 14.44 15.99
N PHE A 44 -8.35 15.74 16.24
CA PHE A 44 -7.04 16.20 16.69
C PHE A 44 -6.68 15.63 18.06
N LEU A 45 -7.63 15.57 19.00
CA LEU A 45 -7.38 15.00 20.33
C LEU A 45 -7.01 13.51 20.26
N VAL A 46 -7.77 12.71 19.50
CA VAL A 46 -7.47 11.28 19.31
C VAL A 46 -6.13 11.11 18.60
N SER A 47 -5.86 11.87 17.53
CA SER A 47 -4.56 11.79 16.84
C SER A 47 -3.39 12.24 17.71
N ALA A 48 -3.52 13.31 18.50
CA ALA A 48 -2.47 13.78 19.41
C ALA A 48 -2.21 12.75 20.52
N THR A 49 -3.26 12.14 21.07
CA THR A 49 -3.14 11.07 22.06
C THR A 49 -2.40 9.88 21.47
N LEU A 50 -2.82 9.39 20.29
CA LEU A 50 -2.14 8.31 19.59
C LEU A 50 -0.70 8.65 19.20
N ALA A 51 -0.42 9.92 18.88
CA ALA A 51 0.91 10.37 18.56
C ALA A 51 1.83 10.37 19.80
N ALA A 52 1.30 10.79 20.96
CA ALA A 52 2.03 10.89 22.21
C ALA A 52 2.24 9.52 22.89
N THR A 53 1.18 8.71 22.99
CA THR A 53 1.19 7.45 23.74
C THR A 53 1.45 6.22 22.87
N GLY A 54 1.22 6.33 21.55
CA GLY A 54 1.41 5.23 20.62
C GLY A 54 2.86 5.09 20.13
N GLY A 55 3.25 3.84 19.84
CA GLY A 55 4.50 3.54 19.14
C GLY A 55 4.51 4.06 17.69
N LYS A 56 5.65 3.93 16.99
CA LYS A 56 5.82 4.36 15.59
C LYS A 56 4.66 3.96 14.65
N PRO A 57 4.05 2.75 14.74
CA PRO A 57 2.91 2.38 13.91
C PRO A 57 1.68 3.27 14.17
N LEU A 58 1.28 3.43 15.43
CA LEU A 58 0.11 4.22 15.81
C LEU A 58 0.29 5.71 15.49
N ARG A 59 1.51 6.25 15.59
CA ARG A 59 1.84 7.62 15.15
C ARG A 59 1.57 7.83 13.66
N ARG A 60 1.96 6.87 12.82
CA ARG A 60 1.72 6.91 11.38
C ARG A 60 0.23 6.77 11.06
N THR A 61 -0.48 5.89 11.78
CA THR A 61 -1.94 5.74 11.67
C THR A 61 -2.66 7.05 12.04
N ALA A 62 -2.22 7.71 13.12
CA ALA A 62 -2.77 9.00 13.57
C ALA A 62 -2.56 10.12 12.53
N LEU A 63 -1.37 10.18 11.93
CA LEU A 63 -1.06 11.12 10.85
C LEU A 63 -1.93 10.84 9.60
N ARG A 64 -2.05 9.58 9.19
CA ARG A 64 -2.92 9.20 8.06
C ARG A 64 -4.36 9.61 8.32
N ALA A 65 -4.87 9.33 9.52
CA ALA A 65 -6.26 9.61 9.87
C ALA A 65 -6.57 11.10 9.85
N ILE A 66 -5.69 11.95 10.38
CA ILE A 66 -5.91 13.41 10.38
C ILE A 66 -5.77 14.01 8.97
N LEU A 67 -4.83 13.53 8.15
CA LEU A 67 -4.69 13.95 6.76
C LEU A 67 -5.92 13.55 5.93
N ALA A 68 -6.42 12.33 6.11
CA ALA A 68 -7.64 11.86 5.44
C ALA A 68 -8.85 12.74 5.80
N ALA A 69 -9.02 13.04 7.10
CA ALA A 69 -10.11 13.88 7.58
C ALA A 69 -10.02 15.31 7.03
N GLY A 70 -8.82 15.89 7.00
CA GLY A 70 -8.57 17.22 6.44
C GLY A 70 -8.89 17.28 4.94
N ALA A 71 -8.43 16.28 4.17
CA ALA A 71 -8.71 16.16 2.75
C ALA A 71 -10.21 16.00 2.47
N ALA A 72 -10.93 15.16 3.24
CA ALA A 72 -12.37 14.98 3.12
C ALA A 72 -13.15 16.27 3.39
N ASN A 73 -12.73 17.04 4.40
CA ASN A 73 -13.35 18.32 4.74
C ASN A 73 -13.13 19.37 3.64
N ALA A 74 -11.90 19.48 3.11
CA ALA A 74 -11.57 20.39 2.01
C ALA A 74 -12.31 20.04 0.71
N LEU A 75 -12.41 18.74 0.39
CA LEU A 75 -13.18 18.27 -0.76
C LEU A 75 -14.68 18.55 -0.58
N SER A 76 -15.23 18.31 0.61
CA SER A 76 -16.63 18.63 0.93
C SER A 76 -16.92 20.12 0.79
N ALA A 77 -16.03 21.00 1.28
CA ALA A 77 -16.16 22.44 1.10
C ALA A 77 -16.14 22.86 -0.38
N SER A 78 -15.34 22.18 -1.20
CA SER A 78 -15.29 22.42 -2.64
C SER A 78 -16.56 21.97 -3.36
N VAL A 79 -17.08 20.78 -3.04
CA VAL A 79 -18.36 20.29 -3.61
C VAL A 79 -19.52 21.19 -3.19
N LYS A 80 -19.54 21.68 -1.95
CA LYS A 80 -20.59 22.61 -1.47
C LYS A 80 -20.72 23.88 -2.30
N ARG A 81 -19.59 24.40 -2.81
CA ARG A 81 -19.58 25.58 -3.68
C ARG A 81 -20.22 25.32 -5.04
N ALA A 82 -20.32 24.06 -5.46
CA ALA A 82 -20.85 23.67 -6.77
C ALA A 82 -22.31 23.18 -6.75
N THR A 83 -22.81 22.66 -5.63
CA THR A 83 -24.11 21.95 -5.60
C THR A 83 -25.31 22.80 -5.18
N GLY A 84 -25.10 23.88 -4.41
CA GLY A 84 -26.16 24.83 -4.04
C GLY A 84 -27.40 24.23 -3.36
N ARG A 85 -27.32 23.03 -2.79
CA ARG A 85 -28.48 22.31 -2.23
C ARG A 85 -29.01 23.05 -1.00
N THR A 86 -30.32 23.28 -0.96
CA THR A 86 -31.01 23.88 0.18
C THR A 86 -31.02 22.95 1.39
N ARG A 87 -30.98 23.54 2.59
CA ARG A 87 -31.05 22.81 3.87
C ARG A 87 -32.47 22.27 4.10
N PRO A 88 -32.64 21.20 4.90
CA PRO A 88 -33.96 20.74 5.29
C PRO A 88 -34.76 21.84 6.01
N ASP A 89 -36.08 21.80 5.81
CA ASP A 89 -36.99 22.56 6.66
C ASP A 89 -36.89 22.01 8.09
N SER A 90 -36.61 22.91 9.03
CA SER A 90 -36.37 22.58 10.43
C SER A 90 -37.40 23.22 11.36
N THR A 91 -38.43 23.89 10.83
CA THR A 91 -39.50 24.52 11.63
C THR A 91 -40.23 23.55 12.56
N GLY A 92 -40.34 22.26 12.17
CA GLY A 92 -40.93 21.20 13.00
C GLY A 92 -39.96 20.50 13.96
N ILE A 93 -38.72 20.97 14.10
CA ILE A 93 -37.70 20.35 14.96
C ILE A 93 -37.73 21.02 16.35
N PRO A 94 -37.80 20.24 17.45
CA PRO A 94 -37.78 20.78 18.80
C PRO A 94 -36.55 21.67 19.06
N PRO A 95 -36.70 22.82 19.77
CA PRO A 95 -35.59 23.72 20.05
C PRO A 95 -34.38 23.07 20.71
N ALA A 96 -34.63 22.08 21.56
CA ALA A 96 -33.58 21.31 22.25
C ALA A 96 -32.62 20.56 21.30
N ARG A 97 -32.99 20.33 20.03
CA ARG A 97 -32.14 19.64 19.05
C ARG A 97 -31.29 20.58 18.21
N PHE A 98 -31.57 21.89 18.21
CA PHE A 98 -30.88 22.82 17.32
C PHE A 98 -29.41 23.01 17.70
N PRO A 99 -28.50 22.97 16.72
CA PRO A 99 -27.12 23.37 16.96
C PRO A 99 -27.02 24.83 17.41
N TYR A 100 -26.04 25.15 18.25
CA TYR A 100 -25.77 26.53 18.67
C TYR A 100 -25.23 27.44 17.55
N ARG A 101 -24.88 26.87 16.40
CA ARG A 101 -24.25 27.57 15.27
C ARG A 101 -25.17 27.57 14.05
N ASN A 102 -25.24 28.71 13.36
CA ASN A 102 -25.89 28.83 12.06
C ASN A 102 -25.00 28.33 10.92
N TYR A 103 -25.60 27.62 9.96
CA TYR A 103 -24.87 27.03 8.82
C TYR A 103 -25.38 27.59 7.48
N PRO A 104 -24.89 28.76 7.03
CA PRO A 104 -25.38 29.44 5.81
C PRO A 104 -24.98 28.74 4.50
N SER A 105 -24.04 27.81 4.56
CA SER A 105 -23.57 27.07 3.37
C SER A 105 -24.57 26.01 2.90
N SER A 106 -24.45 25.61 1.62
CA SER A 106 -25.09 24.42 1.01
C SER A 106 -25.16 23.21 1.94
N SER A 107 -26.27 22.48 1.86
CA SER A 107 -26.52 21.27 2.65
C SER A 107 -25.71 20.07 2.15
N PHE A 108 -25.49 19.93 0.84
CA PHE A 108 -24.76 18.78 0.29
C PHE A 108 -23.30 19.12 -0.02
N PRO A 109 -22.33 18.27 0.36
CA PRO A 109 -22.41 17.11 1.27
C PRO A 109 -22.23 17.53 2.75
N SER A 110 -22.45 16.64 3.70
CA SER A 110 -22.12 16.92 5.11
C SER A 110 -20.61 16.82 5.37
N GLY A 111 -19.96 17.96 5.67
CA GLY A 111 -18.52 18.03 5.95
C GLY A 111 -18.10 17.34 7.24
N HIS A 112 -18.88 17.47 8.32
CA HIS A 112 -18.63 16.75 9.58
C HIS A 112 -18.67 15.24 9.39
N THR A 113 -19.66 14.73 8.67
CA THR A 113 -19.75 13.31 8.34
C THR A 113 -18.58 12.88 7.47
N ALA A 114 -18.17 13.68 6.49
CA ALA A 114 -17.02 13.37 5.64
C ALA A 114 -15.71 13.26 6.43
N ALA A 115 -15.43 14.23 7.30
CA ALA A 115 -14.25 14.19 8.16
C ALA A 115 -14.29 13.00 9.13
N ALA A 116 -15.44 12.75 9.76
CA ALA A 116 -15.63 11.64 10.71
C ALA A 116 -15.45 10.26 10.05
N ALA A 117 -16.08 10.05 8.89
CA ALA A 117 -15.96 8.81 8.13
C ALA A 117 -14.54 8.59 7.61
N ALA A 118 -13.88 9.64 7.13
CA ALA A 118 -12.47 9.57 6.70
C ALA A 118 -11.55 9.18 7.85
N PHE A 119 -11.69 9.85 9.00
CA PHE A 119 -10.89 9.58 10.18
C PHE A 119 -11.06 8.14 10.66
N ALA A 120 -12.31 7.69 10.84
CA ALA A 120 -12.62 6.35 11.31
C ALA A 120 -12.09 5.26 10.36
N ALA A 121 -12.30 5.40 9.05
CA ALA A 121 -11.83 4.43 8.06
C ALA A 121 -10.30 4.39 7.93
N ALA A 122 -9.64 5.55 8.01
CA ALA A 122 -8.18 5.63 7.98
C ALA A 122 -7.55 5.06 9.26
N LEU A 123 -8.19 5.25 10.41
CA LEU A 123 -7.77 4.66 11.69
C LEU A 123 -7.95 3.14 11.69
N ALA A 124 -9.10 2.65 11.19
CA ALA A 124 -9.46 1.24 11.14
C ALA A 124 -8.49 0.35 10.36
N SER A 125 -7.60 0.94 9.57
CA SER A 125 -6.63 0.19 8.77
C SER A 125 -5.52 -0.44 9.63
N ASP A 126 -5.12 0.18 10.74
CA ASP A 126 -4.01 -0.34 11.58
C ASP A 126 -4.27 -0.24 13.10
N ALA A 127 -5.35 0.41 13.54
CA ALA A 127 -5.63 0.58 14.96
C ALA A 127 -6.28 -0.69 15.56
N PRO A 128 -6.05 -0.96 16.87
CA PRO A 128 -6.69 -2.07 17.56
C PRO A 128 -8.21 -2.07 17.41
N ARG A 129 -8.81 -3.27 17.25
CA ARG A 129 -10.26 -3.44 17.04
C ARG A 129 -11.14 -2.67 18.04
N PRO A 130 -10.83 -2.62 19.36
CA PRO A 130 -11.65 -1.85 20.31
C PRO A 130 -11.65 -0.35 20.02
N LEU A 131 -10.48 0.23 19.72
CA LEU A 131 -10.35 1.63 19.36
C LEU A 131 -11.06 1.94 18.04
N THR A 132 -10.89 1.07 17.04
CA THR A 132 -11.59 1.17 15.76
C THR A 132 -13.10 1.15 15.93
N ALA A 133 -13.63 0.24 16.76
CA ALA A 133 -15.05 0.16 17.06
C ALA A 133 -15.54 1.44 17.75
N MET A 134 -14.83 1.93 18.77
CA MET A 134 -15.17 3.15 19.49
C MET A 134 -15.22 4.38 18.58
N VAL A 135 -14.19 4.59 17.75
CA VAL A 135 -14.12 5.74 16.83
C VAL A 135 -15.15 5.63 15.70
N SER A 136 -15.42 4.41 15.22
CA SER A 136 -16.48 4.18 14.22
C SER A 136 -17.86 4.47 14.79
N ALA A 137 -18.12 4.07 16.05
CA ALA A 137 -19.35 4.41 16.75
C ALA A 137 -19.50 5.92 16.94
N LEU A 138 -18.43 6.63 17.30
CA LEU A 138 -18.42 8.09 17.36
C LEU A 138 -18.75 8.71 16.00
N ALA A 139 -18.13 8.25 14.92
CA ALA A 139 -18.42 8.74 13.57
C ALA A 139 -19.87 8.49 13.14
N GLY A 140 -20.43 7.32 13.48
CA GLY A 140 -21.85 7.01 13.28
C GLY A 140 -22.77 7.94 14.08
N THR A 141 -22.39 8.27 15.30
CA THR A 141 -23.14 9.22 16.15
C THR A 141 -23.09 10.64 15.57
N VAL A 142 -21.94 11.07 15.04
CA VAL A 142 -21.81 12.33 14.31
C VAL A 142 -22.75 12.36 13.10
N ALA A 143 -22.76 11.30 12.29
CA ALA A 143 -23.63 11.17 11.12
C ALA A 143 -25.12 11.26 11.50
N LEU A 144 -25.55 10.50 12.53
CA LEU A 144 -26.92 10.53 13.03
C LEU A 144 -27.33 11.91 13.55
N SER A 145 -26.44 12.56 14.30
CA SER A 145 -26.70 13.90 14.86
C SER A 145 -27.03 14.93 13.78
N ARG A 146 -26.46 14.81 12.57
CA ARG A 146 -26.70 15.75 11.46
C ARG A 146 -28.13 15.70 10.92
N VAL A 147 -28.74 14.53 10.93
CA VAL A 147 -30.14 14.36 10.52
C VAL A 147 -31.06 14.69 11.68
N HIS A 148 -30.73 14.20 12.89
CA HIS A 148 -31.53 14.40 14.10
C HIS A 148 -31.67 15.88 14.48
N SER A 149 -30.61 16.68 14.29
CA SER A 149 -30.62 18.13 14.55
C SER A 149 -31.23 18.97 13.43
N GLY A 150 -31.81 18.36 12.38
CA GLY A 150 -32.50 19.06 11.31
C GLY A 150 -31.62 19.78 10.28
N VAL A 151 -30.28 19.65 10.35
CA VAL A 151 -29.37 20.47 9.51
C VAL A 151 -29.00 19.84 8.18
N HIS A 152 -29.21 18.53 8.01
CA HIS A 152 -28.86 17.79 6.79
C HIS A 152 -29.89 16.72 6.48
N TYR A 153 -30.08 16.46 5.18
CA TYR A 153 -30.80 15.29 4.73
C TYR A 153 -29.94 14.03 4.87
N PRO A 154 -30.54 12.83 5.02
CA PRO A 154 -29.81 11.56 4.98
C PRO A 154 -28.87 11.41 3.77
N GLY A 155 -29.27 11.88 2.59
CA GLY A 155 -28.43 11.88 1.38
C GLY A 155 -27.18 12.77 1.50
N ASP A 156 -27.24 13.87 2.24
CA ASP A 156 -26.06 14.71 2.52
C ASP A 156 -25.05 13.97 3.40
N VAL A 157 -25.56 13.18 4.35
CA VAL A 157 -24.77 12.35 5.26
C VAL A 157 -24.13 11.19 4.48
N LEU A 158 -24.88 10.51 3.62
CA LEU A 158 -24.35 9.45 2.74
C LEU A 158 -23.30 9.99 1.77
N GLY A 159 -23.54 11.16 1.15
CA GLY A 159 -22.58 11.81 0.28
C GLY A 159 -21.30 12.22 1.02
N GLY A 160 -21.44 12.75 2.25
CA GLY A 160 -20.31 13.03 3.12
C GLY A 160 -19.51 11.76 3.46
N ALA A 161 -20.19 10.68 3.86
CA ALA A 161 -19.56 9.40 4.16
C ALA A 161 -18.79 8.83 2.95
N ALA A 162 -19.36 8.90 1.74
CA ALA A 162 -18.70 8.46 0.52
C ALA A 162 -17.41 9.26 0.22
N ILE A 163 -17.45 10.60 0.37
CA ILE A 163 -16.26 11.45 0.28
C ILE A 163 -15.22 11.06 1.33
N GLY A 164 -15.66 10.82 2.56
CA GLY A 164 -14.78 10.43 3.65
C GLY A 164 -14.06 9.10 3.40
N LEU A 165 -14.81 8.07 2.98
CA LEU A 165 -14.24 6.76 2.62
C LEU A 165 -13.26 6.86 1.46
N GLY A 166 -13.56 7.66 0.43
CA GLY A 166 -12.65 7.93 -0.69
C GLY A 166 -11.37 8.63 -0.25
N ALA A 167 -11.46 9.64 0.63
CA ALA A 167 -10.30 10.32 1.18
C ALA A 167 -9.43 9.39 2.04
N ALA A 168 -10.05 8.53 2.86
CA ALA A 168 -9.34 7.52 3.64
C ALA A 168 -8.60 6.52 2.74
N PHE A 169 -9.23 6.09 1.64
CA PHE A 169 -8.62 5.22 0.65
C PHE A 169 -7.37 5.88 0.02
N LEU A 170 -7.48 7.12 -0.43
CA LEU A 170 -6.35 7.86 -1.00
C LEU A 170 -5.23 8.11 0.02
N ALA A 171 -5.58 8.48 1.26
CA ALA A 171 -4.62 8.67 2.34
C ALA A 171 -3.90 7.37 2.69
N ARG A 172 -4.57 6.22 2.59
CA ARG A 172 -3.96 4.90 2.77
C ARG A 172 -3.03 4.54 1.61
N ALA A 173 -3.37 4.90 0.38
CA ALA A 173 -2.47 4.72 -0.75
C ALA A 173 -1.21 5.58 -0.62
N ALA A 174 -1.35 6.84 -0.19
CA ALA A 174 -0.25 7.77 0.01
C ALA A 174 0.61 7.45 1.24
N LEU A 175 -0.01 7.00 2.34
CA LEU A 175 0.65 6.62 3.59
C LEU A 175 0.24 5.18 3.98
N PRO A 176 0.84 4.15 3.36
CA PRO A 176 0.44 2.75 3.60
C PRO A 176 0.60 2.35 5.06
N PRO A 177 -0.25 1.42 5.56
CA PRO A 177 0.01 0.69 6.79
C PRO A 177 1.46 0.23 6.82
N ARG A 178 2.11 0.25 8.00
CA ARG A 178 3.27 -0.62 8.15
C ARG A 178 2.74 -2.06 8.00
N PRO A 179 3.29 -2.90 7.11
CA PRO A 179 2.98 -4.32 7.20
C PRO A 179 3.27 -4.76 8.64
N GLU A 180 2.39 -5.56 9.25
CA GLU A 180 2.78 -6.32 10.44
C GLU A 180 3.92 -7.23 9.97
N LEU A 181 5.12 -6.92 10.41
CA LEU A 181 6.34 -7.47 9.84
C LEU A 181 6.54 -8.90 10.29
N ALA A 182 6.73 -9.78 9.32
CA ALA A 182 7.26 -11.13 9.50
C ALA A 182 6.61 -11.92 10.66
N THR A 183 5.28 -11.85 10.81
CA THR A 183 4.59 -12.82 11.67
C THR A 183 4.84 -14.22 11.11
N GLY A 184 5.66 -14.99 11.81
CA GLY A 184 5.93 -16.40 11.51
C GLY A 184 7.34 -16.71 11.03
N ALA A 185 8.16 -15.73 10.61
CA ALA A 185 9.54 -16.04 10.26
C ALA A 185 10.31 -16.40 11.54
N LEU A 186 10.81 -17.64 11.60
CA LEU A 186 11.76 -18.05 12.62
C LEU A 186 12.98 -17.15 12.48
N THR A 187 13.35 -16.50 13.59
CA THR A 187 14.55 -15.65 13.62
C THR A 187 15.63 -16.36 14.39
N GLU A 188 16.81 -16.45 13.79
CA GLU A 188 18.00 -17.05 14.38
C GLU A 188 19.03 -15.96 14.71
N PRO A 189 19.85 -16.13 15.77
CA PRO A 189 21.00 -15.28 15.98
C PRO A 189 21.93 -15.34 14.76
N ALA A 190 22.41 -14.19 14.29
CA ALA A 190 23.39 -14.13 13.21
C ALA A 190 24.66 -14.94 13.55
N GLY A 191 24.98 -15.05 14.85
CA GLY A 191 26.04 -15.84 15.48
C GLY A 191 26.08 -17.35 15.16
N ALA A 192 25.04 -17.92 14.53
CA ALA A 192 24.92 -19.36 14.32
C ALA A 192 25.51 -19.89 12.98
N HIS A 193 26.17 -19.05 12.17
CA HIS A 193 26.66 -19.45 10.85
C HIS A 193 28.14 -19.89 10.79
N PRO A 194 28.47 -20.89 9.96
CA PRO A 194 29.85 -21.35 9.76
C PRO A 194 30.66 -20.28 9.01
N GLY A 195 31.48 -19.54 9.75
CA GLY A 195 32.35 -18.48 9.23
C GLY A 195 32.52 -17.27 10.15
N HIS A 196 32.28 -17.39 11.46
CA HIS A 196 32.20 -16.21 12.32
C HIS A 196 33.54 -15.52 12.59
N VAL A 197 33.47 -14.18 12.63
CA VAL A 197 34.41 -13.31 13.33
C VAL A 197 34.29 -13.60 14.83
N GLU A 198 35.35 -14.15 15.44
CA GLU A 198 35.35 -14.61 16.85
C GLU A 198 35.09 -13.48 17.88
N ASP A 199 35.34 -12.22 17.49
CA ASP A 199 35.17 -11.04 18.33
C ASP A 199 33.83 -10.32 18.04
N PRO A 200 32.87 -10.30 18.99
CA PRO A 200 31.58 -9.64 18.84
C PRO A 200 31.69 -8.13 18.54
N GLY A 201 32.72 -7.45 19.06
CA GLY A 201 32.93 -6.02 18.83
C GLY A 201 33.33 -5.74 17.38
N ARG A 202 34.24 -6.56 16.84
CA ARG A 202 34.69 -6.47 15.44
C ARG A 202 33.57 -6.80 14.45
N ALA A 203 32.73 -7.77 14.79
CA ALA A 203 31.55 -8.11 14.00
C ALA A 203 30.56 -6.93 13.93
N LEU A 204 30.31 -6.24 15.05
CA LEU A 204 29.45 -5.04 15.08
C LEU A 204 30.06 -3.86 14.30
N GLU A 205 31.39 -3.76 14.20
CA GLU A 205 32.08 -2.79 13.33
C GLU A 205 32.01 -3.17 11.84
N GLY A 206 31.38 -4.29 11.48
CA GLY A 206 31.16 -4.73 10.10
C GLY A 206 32.29 -5.56 9.50
N GLU A 207 33.11 -6.21 10.32
CA GLU A 207 34.07 -7.19 9.81
C GLU A 207 33.34 -8.35 9.12
N GLY A 208 33.85 -8.78 7.96
CA GLY A 208 33.19 -9.78 7.11
C GLY A 208 32.03 -9.23 6.26
N VAL A 209 31.61 -7.97 6.45
CA VAL A 209 30.56 -7.33 5.64
C VAL A 209 31.15 -6.73 4.37
N THR A 210 30.64 -7.16 3.21
CA THR A 210 30.88 -6.48 1.93
C THR A 210 29.59 -5.76 1.52
N ALA A 211 29.63 -4.42 1.53
CA ALA A 211 28.51 -3.56 1.18
C ALA A 211 28.64 -3.05 -0.26
N VAL A 212 27.65 -3.31 -1.11
CA VAL A 212 27.56 -2.75 -2.46
C VAL A 212 26.54 -1.62 -2.48
N VAL A 213 26.96 -0.43 -2.92
CA VAL A 213 26.13 0.77 -3.02
C VAL A 213 25.87 1.10 -4.48
N ASN A 214 24.60 1.10 -4.88
CA ASN A 214 24.20 1.49 -6.23
C ASN A 214 23.71 2.94 -6.27
N PRO A 215 24.54 3.91 -6.71
CA PRO A 215 24.15 5.31 -6.77
C PRO A 215 22.99 5.58 -7.75
N ARG A 216 22.82 4.73 -8.77
CA ARG A 216 21.79 4.87 -9.81
C ARG A 216 20.38 4.59 -9.28
N SER A 217 20.25 3.97 -8.11
CA SER A 217 18.96 3.57 -7.53
C SER A 217 18.10 4.74 -7.05
N ALA A 218 18.71 5.91 -6.81
CA ALA A 218 18.02 7.11 -6.33
C ALA A 218 17.38 7.95 -7.46
N GLU A 219 17.74 7.71 -8.73
CA GLU A 219 17.38 8.56 -9.88
C GLU A 219 15.95 8.35 -10.42
N GLY A 220 15.10 7.62 -9.69
CA GLY A 220 13.74 7.25 -10.10
C GLY A 220 12.72 8.40 -10.21
N LEU A 221 13.07 9.65 -9.91
CA LEU A 221 12.27 10.86 -10.18
C LEU A 221 13.18 12.03 -10.62
N PRO A 222 12.92 12.69 -11.76
CA PRO A 222 13.53 13.98 -12.04
C PRO A 222 13.11 15.01 -10.98
N ALA A 223 14.06 15.87 -10.61
CA ALA A 223 13.91 17.01 -9.74
C ALA A 223 12.64 17.83 -10.02
N LEU A 224 11.65 17.70 -9.13
CA LEU A 224 10.57 18.70 -8.96
C LEU A 224 10.40 19.11 -7.48
N VAL A 225 11.40 18.81 -6.64
CA VAL A 225 11.50 19.37 -5.30
C VAL A 225 12.94 19.83 -5.08
N SER A 226 13.11 21.15 -5.05
CA SER A 226 14.31 21.91 -4.67
C SER A 226 15.46 21.96 -5.67
N ALA A 227 15.61 23.13 -6.31
CA ALA A 227 16.81 23.56 -7.05
C ALA A 227 18.03 23.83 -6.13
N ASN A 228 17.94 23.53 -4.84
CA ASN A 228 19.00 23.68 -3.83
C ASN A 228 19.25 22.38 -3.03
N ALA A 229 19.00 21.20 -3.62
CA ALA A 229 19.34 19.94 -2.96
C ALA A 229 20.88 19.73 -2.98
N PRO A 230 21.52 19.37 -1.85
CA PRO A 230 22.94 19.04 -1.81
C PRO A 230 23.24 17.77 -2.63
N ALA A 231 24.53 17.51 -2.87
CA ALA A 231 25.11 16.40 -3.66
C ALA A 231 24.34 15.06 -3.59
N PRO A 232 24.39 14.21 -4.65
CA PRO A 232 23.55 13.03 -4.78
C PRO A 232 23.60 12.12 -3.54
N ALA A 233 22.42 11.68 -3.09
CA ALA A 233 22.19 10.93 -1.84
C ALA A 233 23.06 9.65 -1.67
N SER A 234 23.61 9.13 -2.76
CA SER A 234 24.44 7.93 -2.79
C SER A 234 25.82 8.08 -2.11
N PHE A 235 26.43 9.27 -2.18
CA PHE A 235 27.67 9.55 -1.44
C PHE A 235 27.44 9.63 0.07
N ASP A 236 26.26 10.11 0.48
CA ASP A 236 25.83 10.12 1.88
C ASP A 236 25.58 8.70 2.40
N THR A 237 24.98 7.81 1.59
CA THR A 237 24.77 6.40 1.98
C THR A 237 26.07 5.64 2.20
N ALA A 238 27.04 5.74 1.29
CA ALA A 238 28.33 5.06 1.46
C ALA A 238 29.09 5.58 2.71
N ALA A 239 29.06 6.90 2.95
CA ALA A 239 29.65 7.51 4.13
C ALA A 239 28.96 7.06 5.43
N LYS A 240 27.62 6.97 5.44
CA LYS A 240 26.83 6.44 6.57
C LYS A 240 27.20 4.99 6.88
N ILE A 241 27.28 4.14 5.85
CA ILE A 241 27.70 2.74 6.01
C ILE A 241 29.11 2.69 6.59
N LYS A 242 30.06 3.46 6.04
CA LYS A 242 31.45 3.45 6.54
C LYS A 242 31.58 3.98 7.96
N LYS A 243 30.74 4.94 8.36
CA LYS A 243 30.69 5.46 9.73
C LYS A 243 30.12 4.44 10.71
N ALA A 244 29.05 3.74 10.32
CA ALA A 244 28.39 2.75 11.18
C ALA A 244 29.13 1.41 11.23
N LEU A 245 29.77 1.03 10.12
CA LEU A 245 30.51 -0.21 9.92
C LEU A 245 31.95 0.10 9.42
N PRO A 246 32.85 0.59 10.30
CA PRO A 246 34.19 1.01 9.91
C PRO A 246 35.03 -0.08 9.24
N ARG A 247 34.78 -1.35 9.57
CA ARG A 247 35.51 -2.51 9.04
C ARG A 247 34.85 -3.17 7.83
N ALA A 248 33.67 -2.70 7.42
CA ALA A 248 33.05 -3.18 6.20
C ALA A 248 33.85 -2.76 4.95
N ARG A 249 33.91 -3.67 3.98
CA ARG A 249 34.37 -3.37 2.61
C ARG A 249 33.21 -2.72 1.86
N VAL A 250 33.33 -1.46 1.50
CA VAL A 250 32.29 -0.72 0.78
C VAL A 250 32.69 -0.58 -0.68
N LEU A 251 31.87 -1.13 -1.58
CA LEU A 251 31.98 -1.06 -3.03
C LEU A 251 30.90 -0.12 -3.55
N VAL A 252 31.29 0.98 -4.20
CA VAL A 252 30.34 1.89 -4.86
C VAL A 252 30.37 1.59 -6.36
N LEU A 253 29.22 1.26 -6.94
CA LEU A 253 29.12 0.94 -8.36
C LEU A 253 29.37 2.17 -9.23
N ALA A 254 30.27 2.03 -10.22
CA ALA A 254 30.47 2.99 -11.32
C ALA A 254 29.32 2.95 -12.34
N GLU A 255 29.35 3.76 -13.42
CA GLU A 255 28.32 3.80 -14.48
C GLU A 255 28.37 2.60 -15.46
N ASP A 256 29.53 1.98 -15.54
CA ASP A 256 29.91 0.97 -16.52
C ASP A 256 30.08 -0.41 -15.87
N ASP A 257 29.95 -0.49 -14.55
CA ASP A 257 29.95 -1.75 -13.81
C ASP A 257 28.73 -2.62 -14.14
N ASP A 258 28.99 -3.92 -14.32
CA ASP A 258 27.98 -4.96 -14.30
C ASP A 258 27.58 -5.26 -12.85
N ILE A 259 26.38 -4.82 -12.46
CA ILE A 259 25.84 -4.99 -11.11
C ILE A 259 25.84 -6.48 -10.70
N GLY A 260 25.52 -7.39 -11.63
CA GLY A 260 25.48 -8.82 -11.37
C GLY A 260 26.85 -9.37 -11.00
N GLN A 261 27.90 -8.98 -11.73
CA GLN A 261 29.27 -9.42 -11.46
C GLN A 261 29.80 -8.86 -10.15
N VAL A 262 29.55 -7.58 -9.86
CA VAL A 262 30.00 -6.96 -8.60
C VAL A 262 29.29 -7.58 -7.39
N MET A 263 27.98 -7.86 -7.49
CA MET A 263 27.23 -8.54 -6.42
C MET A 263 27.71 -9.97 -6.19
N ASP A 264 28.00 -10.71 -7.27
CA ASP A 264 28.55 -12.06 -7.19
C ASP A 264 29.90 -12.08 -6.48
N GLU A 265 30.81 -11.19 -6.88
CA GLU A 265 32.13 -11.05 -6.26
C GLU A 265 32.04 -10.63 -4.79
N ALA A 266 31.13 -9.72 -4.46
CA ALA A 266 30.88 -9.28 -3.10
C ALA A 266 30.36 -10.41 -2.21
N ALA A 267 29.45 -11.25 -2.72
CA ALA A 267 28.90 -12.40 -2.00
C ALA A 267 29.93 -13.55 -1.86
N ARG A 268 30.79 -13.72 -2.86
CA ARG A 268 31.86 -14.72 -2.86
C ARG A 268 32.92 -14.40 -1.80
N THR A 269 33.32 -13.13 -1.71
CA THR A 269 34.43 -12.68 -0.85
C THR A 269 34.01 -12.23 0.54
N GLY A 270 32.76 -11.77 0.72
CA GLY A 270 32.20 -11.40 2.02
C GLY A 270 31.53 -12.57 2.73
N GLU A 271 31.44 -12.49 4.05
CA GLU A 271 30.61 -13.39 4.86
C GLU A 271 29.16 -12.92 4.88
N ILE A 272 28.96 -11.60 4.80
CA ILE A 272 27.65 -10.94 4.77
C ILE A 272 27.62 -10.00 3.56
N LEU A 273 26.60 -10.15 2.72
CA LEU A 273 26.36 -9.23 1.61
C LEU A 273 25.42 -8.12 2.08
N ALA A 274 25.90 -6.88 2.10
CA ALA A 274 25.06 -5.71 2.30
C ALA A 274 24.78 -5.02 0.96
N VAL A 275 23.55 -4.56 0.75
CA VAL A 275 23.15 -3.88 -0.49
C VAL A 275 22.41 -2.59 -0.18
N ALA A 276 22.88 -1.48 -0.75
CA ALA A 276 22.19 -0.21 -0.76
C ALA A 276 21.68 0.10 -2.17
N GLY A 277 20.35 0.16 -2.32
CA GLY A 277 19.72 0.46 -3.61
C GLY A 277 18.21 0.20 -3.62
N GLY A 278 17.63 0.17 -4.83
CA GLY A 278 16.22 -0.10 -5.08
C GLY A 278 15.89 -1.58 -5.28
N ASP A 279 14.62 -1.88 -5.60
CA ASP A 279 14.11 -3.27 -5.68
C ASP A 279 14.91 -4.17 -6.66
N GLY A 280 15.30 -3.67 -7.85
CA GLY A 280 16.11 -4.45 -8.81
C GLY A 280 17.54 -4.74 -8.32
N THR A 281 18.17 -3.76 -7.64
CA THR A 281 19.50 -3.95 -7.03
C THR A 281 19.43 -4.95 -5.88
N VAL A 282 18.37 -4.87 -5.07
CA VAL A 282 18.12 -5.83 -3.98
C VAL A 282 17.81 -7.22 -4.52
N ASN A 283 17.06 -7.35 -5.62
CA ASN A 283 16.84 -8.65 -6.28
C ASN A 283 18.15 -9.26 -6.78
N THR A 284 19.01 -8.47 -7.43
CA THR A 284 20.33 -8.91 -7.89
C THR A 284 21.22 -9.38 -6.74
N ALA A 285 21.24 -8.61 -5.64
CA ALA A 285 21.96 -8.99 -4.43
C ALA A 285 21.40 -10.24 -3.76
N ALA A 286 20.07 -10.40 -3.71
CA ALA A 286 19.45 -11.60 -3.17
C ALA A 286 19.77 -12.86 -3.98
N ARG A 287 19.92 -12.73 -5.30
CA ARG A 287 20.38 -13.84 -6.16
C ARG A 287 21.81 -14.25 -5.78
N ALA A 288 22.73 -13.28 -5.76
CA ALA A 288 24.12 -13.55 -5.36
C ALA A 288 24.21 -14.13 -3.93
N ALA A 289 23.42 -13.61 -3.00
CA ALA A 289 23.35 -14.13 -1.63
C ALA A 289 22.85 -15.59 -1.58
N LEU A 290 21.89 -15.98 -2.41
CA LEU A 290 21.43 -17.37 -2.50
C LEU A 290 22.49 -18.28 -3.16
N ASP A 291 23.15 -17.79 -4.22
CA ASP A 291 24.13 -18.56 -4.98
C ASP A 291 25.37 -18.89 -4.11
N HIS A 292 25.75 -17.99 -3.19
CA HIS A 292 26.90 -18.14 -2.29
C HIS A 292 26.54 -18.46 -0.82
N ASP A 293 25.27 -18.77 -0.53
CA ASP A 293 24.75 -19.01 0.82
C ASP A 293 25.22 -17.93 1.85
N ARG A 294 24.93 -16.66 1.54
CA ARG A 294 25.25 -15.51 2.39
C ARG A 294 24.01 -14.88 3.02
N PRO A 295 24.07 -14.43 4.29
CA PRO A 295 23.09 -13.51 4.84
C PRO A 295 23.08 -12.18 4.09
N LEU A 296 21.88 -11.63 3.85
CA LEU A 296 21.67 -10.38 3.14
C LEU A 296 21.25 -9.26 4.11
N LEU A 297 22.01 -8.16 4.11
CA LEU A 297 21.65 -6.91 4.77
C LEU A 297 21.09 -5.92 3.74
N VAL A 298 19.81 -5.59 3.85
CA VAL A 298 19.14 -4.66 2.94
C VAL A 298 19.15 -3.24 3.51
N LEU A 299 19.74 -2.30 2.78
CA LEU A 299 19.78 -0.88 3.10
C LEU A 299 18.92 -0.12 2.07
N PRO A 300 17.67 0.24 2.40
CA PRO A 300 16.75 0.80 1.42
C PRO A 300 17.18 2.21 1.00
N ASP A 301 17.69 2.32 -0.24
CA ASP A 301 18.19 3.57 -0.84
C ASP A 301 17.60 3.83 -2.25
N GLY A 302 16.51 3.13 -2.59
CA GLY A 302 15.73 3.37 -3.81
C GLY A 302 14.40 4.08 -3.57
N THR A 303 13.63 4.28 -4.64
CA THR A 303 12.35 5.02 -4.58
C THR A 303 11.20 4.24 -3.94
N LEU A 304 11.02 2.95 -4.29
CA LEU A 304 9.85 2.16 -3.86
C LEU A 304 10.16 1.20 -2.70
N ASN A 305 11.32 0.53 -2.77
CA ASN A 305 11.86 -0.39 -1.76
C ASN A 305 10.82 -1.38 -1.22
N ASN A 306 10.04 -2.01 -2.11
CA ASN A 306 8.92 -2.86 -1.74
C ASN A 306 9.35 -4.04 -0.85
N PHE A 307 10.46 -4.70 -1.19
CA PHE A 307 10.98 -5.81 -0.39
C PHE A 307 11.44 -5.34 1.00
N ALA A 308 12.28 -4.29 1.04
CA ALA A 308 12.77 -3.72 2.30
C ALA A 308 11.63 -3.24 3.21
N ARG A 309 10.60 -2.61 2.64
CA ARG A 309 9.42 -2.17 3.39
C ARG A 309 8.62 -3.34 3.95
N THR A 310 8.59 -4.47 3.25
CA THR A 310 7.98 -5.72 3.73
C THR A 310 8.81 -6.38 4.83
N LEU A 311 10.13 -6.11 4.88
CA LEU A 311 11.02 -6.45 5.99
C LEU A 311 11.00 -5.45 7.15
N GLY A 312 10.39 -4.28 6.94
CA GLY A 312 10.23 -3.26 7.96
C GLY A 312 11.28 -2.18 7.95
N LEU A 313 12.08 -2.20 6.91
CA LEU A 313 13.19 -1.30 6.69
C LEU A 313 12.68 -0.18 5.78
N SER A 314 12.56 1.02 6.34
CA SER A 314 12.15 2.21 5.59
C SER A 314 13.26 3.23 5.39
N SER A 315 14.44 2.98 5.97
CA SER A 315 15.64 3.82 5.83
C SER A 315 16.91 2.99 5.99
N VAL A 316 18.04 3.51 5.50
CA VAL A 316 19.38 2.95 5.71
C VAL A 316 19.68 2.77 7.20
N ASP A 317 19.30 3.75 8.03
CA ASP A 317 19.49 3.69 9.49
C ASP A 317 18.73 2.52 10.14
N GLU A 318 17.49 2.26 9.70
CA GLU A 318 16.73 1.09 10.18
C GLU A 318 17.39 -0.24 9.74
N GLY A 319 18.02 -0.28 8.57
CA GLY A 319 18.81 -1.43 8.11
C GLY A 319 20.07 -1.65 8.96
N LEU A 320 20.82 -0.58 9.26
CA LEU A 320 21.99 -0.64 10.14
C LEU A 320 21.61 -1.04 11.58
N LEU A 321 20.47 -0.57 12.09
CA LEU A 321 19.92 -1.02 13.37
C LEU A 321 19.52 -2.50 13.34
N ALA A 322 18.98 -2.99 12.22
CA ALA A 322 18.67 -4.42 12.05
C ALA A 322 19.94 -5.28 12.04
N PHE A 323 21.04 -4.79 11.45
CA PHE A 323 22.34 -5.43 11.55
C PHE A 323 22.85 -5.48 12.99
N ALA A 324 22.84 -4.35 13.70
CA ALA A 324 23.28 -4.27 15.10
C ALA A 324 22.43 -5.15 16.05
N ASN A 325 21.17 -5.38 15.72
CA ASN A 325 20.29 -6.32 16.43
C ASN A 325 20.73 -7.79 16.27
N GLY A 326 21.52 -8.12 15.24
CA GLY A 326 22.15 -9.44 15.08
C GLY A 326 21.15 -10.59 14.89
N ARG A 327 19.95 -10.32 14.38
CA ARG A 327 18.94 -11.35 14.08
C ARG A 327 18.70 -11.48 12.59
N LEU A 328 18.69 -12.72 12.13
CA LEU A 328 18.34 -13.10 10.77
C LEU A 328 16.94 -13.71 10.75
N ALA A 329 16.14 -13.33 9.77
CA ALA A 329 14.94 -14.08 9.39
C ALA A 329 15.24 -14.89 8.13
N ARG A 330 14.69 -16.10 8.06
CA ARG A 330 14.59 -16.82 6.79
C ARG A 330 13.32 -16.39 6.09
N VAL A 331 13.41 -16.07 4.81
CA VAL A 331 12.28 -15.65 3.97
C VAL A 331 12.23 -16.47 2.69
N ASP A 332 11.02 -16.60 2.18
CA ASP A 332 10.74 -17.31 0.96
C ASP A 332 11.17 -16.52 -0.27
N VAL A 333 11.52 -17.26 -1.31
CA VAL A 333 11.88 -16.71 -2.62
C VAL A 333 11.03 -17.40 -3.69
N GLY A 334 10.47 -16.62 -4.62
CA GLY A 334 9.84 -17.14 -5.81
C GLY A 334 10.88 -17.35 -6.91
N GLU A 335 10.68 -18.35 -7.76
CA GLU A 335 11.51 -18.62 -8.92
C GLU A 335 10.64 -18.70 -10.18
N VAL A 336 11.15 -18.19 -11.30
CA VAL A 336 10.53 -18.22 -12.62
C VAL A 336 11.60 -18.45 -13.69
N ASP A 337 11.55 -19.60 -14.39
CA ASP A 337 12.54 -19.99 -15.41
C ASP A 337 14.01 -19.81 -14.94
N GLY A 338 14.32 -20.24 -13.70
CA GLY A 338 15.65 -20.12 -13.11
C GLY A 338 16.01 -18.72 -12.56
N ARG A 339 15.11 -17.74 -12.69
CA ARG A 339 15.30 -16.38 -12.15
C ARG A 339 14.53 -16.23 -10.85
N ILE A 340 15.11 -15.58 -9.86
CA ILE A 340 14.41 -15.31 -8.60
C ILE A 340 13.51 -14.08 -8.70
N PHE A 341 12.45 -14.05 -7.89
CA PHE A 341 11.68 -12.85 -7.61
C PHE A 341 11.32 -12.80 -6.13
N LEU A 342 11.52 -11.62 -5.55
CA LEU A 342 11.29 -11.36 -4.14
C LEU A 342 9.86 -10.89 -3.90
N ASN A 343 9.24 -10.14 -4.80
CA ASN A 343 7.90 -9.58 -4.64
C ASN A 343 6.87 -10.30 -5.51
N THR A 344 6.91 -10.08 -6.82
CA THR A 344 5.83 -10.48 -7.72
C THR A 344 6.35 -10.73 -9.13
N SER A 345 5.76 -11.71 -9.80
CA SER A 345 5.82 -11.85 -11.24
C SER A 345 4.42 -11.68 -11.85
N SER A 346 4.33 -11.11 -13.04
CA SER A 346 3.04 -10.96 -13.73
C SER A 346 3.16 -11.10 -15.24
N PHE A 347 2.07 -11.54 -15.84
CA PHE A 347 1.92 -11.77 -17.27
C PHE A 347 0.66 -11.07 -17.79
N GLY A 348 0.72 -10.54 -19.01
CA GLY A 348 -0.42 -9.89 -19.68
C GLY A 348 -0.30 -8.37 -19.76
N SER A 349 -1.35 -7.65 -19.34
CA SER A 349 -1.48 -6.19 -19.47
C SER A 349 -0.40 -5.36 -18.78
N TYR A 350 0.12 -5.85 -17.67
CA TYR A 350 0.97 -5.06 -16.78
C TYR A 350 2.26 -4.53 -17.46
N PRO A 351 3.06 -5.32 -18.21
CA PRO A 351 4.17 -4.80 -19.01
C PRO A 351 3.80 -3.68 -19.99
N ARG A 352 2.68 -3.79 -20.73
CA ARG A 352 2.22 -2.76 -21.68
C ARG A 352 1.74 -1.50 -20.97
N MET A 353 1.09 -1.65 -19.82
CA MET A 353 0.67 -0.54 -18.97
C MET A 353 1.87 0.23 -18.41
N VAL A 354 2.92 -0.47 -17.96
CA VAL A 354 4.16 0.16 -17.47
C VAL A 354 4.87 0.90 -18.61
N GLU A 355 5.00 0.30 -19.79
CA GLU A 355 5.58 0.93 -20.99
C GLU A 355 4.80 2.18 -21.42
N ARG A 356 3.47 2.14 -21.38
CA ARG A 356 2.59 3.30 -21.67
C ARG A 356 2.66 4.38 -20.61
N ARG A 357 2.68 4.00 -19.33
CA ARG A 357 2.90 4.92 -18.22
C ARG A 357 4.20 5.67 -18.43
N ASP A 358 5.29 4.98 -18.75
CA ASP A 358 6.61 5.61 -18.93
C ASP A 358 6.66 6.52 -20.16
N ARG A 359 5.92 6.19 -21.22
CA ARG A 359 5.75 7.06 -22.39
C ARG A 359 4.98 8.35 -22.09
N TRP A 360 4.00 8.31 -21.19
CA TRP A 360 3.11 9.45 -20.91
C TRP A 360 3.45 10.22 -19.63
N ALA A 361 4.16 9.59 -18.70
CA ALA A 361 4.60 10.19 -17.45
C ALA A 361 5.30 11.55 -17.63
N PRO A 362 6.15 11.76 -18.66
CA PRO A 362 6.77 13.06 -18.90
C PRO A 362 5.80 14.18 -19.27
N LYS A 363 4.63 13.86 -19.85
CA LYS A 363 3.68 14.84 -20.39
C LYS A 363 2.56 15.21 -19.42
N ILE A 364 2.12 14.26 -18.60
CA ILE A 364 0.92 14.41 -17.75
C ILE A 364 1.16 13.99 -16.30
N GLY A 365 2.41 13.68 -15.93
CA GLY A 365 2.77 13.17 -14.61
C GLY A 365 2.47 11.67 -14.44
N LYS A 366 3.25 10.99 -13.57
CA LYS A 366 3.19 9.52 -13.38
C LYS A 366 1.80 9.01 -12.93
N TRP A 367 1.11 9.74 -12.06
CA TRP A 367 -0.21 9.32 -11.55
C TRP A 367 -1.32 9.42 -12.61
N PRO A 368 -1.49 10.56 -13.31
CA PRO A 368 -2.42 10.63 -14.43
C PRO A 368 -2.03 9.70 -15.59
N ALA A 369 -0.74 9.55 -15.89
CA ALA A 369 -0.24 8.60 -16.88
C ALA A 369 -0.56 7.16 -16.53
N PHE A 370 -0.43 6.78 -15.26
CA PHE A 370 -0.78 5.45 -14.78
C PHE A 370 -2.28 5.18 -14.91
N VAL A 371 -3.14 6.13 -14.52
CA VAL A 371 -4.60 5.99 -14.65
C VAL A 371 -5.04 5.93 -16.12
N LEU A 372 -4.52 6.81 -16.97
CA LEU A 372 -4.80 6.79 -18.41
C LEU A 372 -4.27 5.51 -19.07
N ALA A 373 -3.06 5.07 -18.71
CA ALA A 373 -2.50 3.82 -19.20
C ALA A 373 -3.37 2.64 -18.78
N LEU A 374 -3.77 2.57 -17.51
CA LEU A 374 -4.69 1.55 -17.00
C LEU A 374 -6.04 1.57 -17.73
N CYS A 375 -6.69 2.72 -17.88
CA CYS A 375 -7.98 2.84 -18.56
C CYS A 375 -7.89 2.44 -20.04
N ARG A 376 -6.84 2.86 -20.75
CA ARG A 376 -6.66 2.56 -22.17
C ARG A 376 -6.25 1.11 -22.40
N ASP A 377 -5.40 0.56 -21.54
CA ASP A 377 -5.03 -0.85 -21.60
C ASP A 377 -6.25 -1.73 -21.32
N LEU A 378 -7.04 -1.43 -20.28
CA LEU A 378 -8.32 -2.10 -20.03
C LEU A 378 -9.32 -2.02 -21.21
N TRP A 379 -9.21 -1.00 -22.07
CA TRP A 379 -10.00 -0.88 -23.30
C TRP A 379 -9.42 -1.60 -24.52
N GLU A 380 -8.10 -1.63 -24.70
CA GLU A 380 -7.43 -2.15 -25.90
C GLU A 380 -6.85 -3.57 -25.75
N LEU A 381 -6.84 -4.13 -24.54
CA LEU A 381 -6.36 -5.48 -24.31
C LEU A 381 -7.23 -6.50 -25.07
N SER A 382 -6.56 -7.50 -25.63
CA SER A 382 -7.17 -8.73 -26.13
C SER A 382 -6.66 -9.86 -25.25
N PRO A 383 -7.52 -10.79 -24.80
CA PRO A 383 -7.11 -11.83 -23.88
C PRO A 383 -6.21 -12.84 -24.61
N THR A 384 -5.02 -13.04 -24.04
CA THR A 384 -3.99 -13.92 -24.60
C THR A 384 -4.37 -15.38 -24.34
N PRO A 385 -4.42 -16.24 -25.37
CA PRO A 385 -4.54 -17.67 -25.17
C PRO A 385 -3.32 -18.16 -24.38
N ALA A 386 -3.54 -18.82 -23.24
CA ALA A 386 -2.50 -19.43 -22.45
C ALA A 386 -2.98 -20.77 -21.88
N VAL A 387 -2.07 -21.58 -21.37
CA VAL A 387 -2.41 -22.79 -20.60
C VAL A 387 -1.87 -22.59 -19.19
N VAL A 388 -2.76 -22.61 -18.20
CA VAL A 388 -2.41 -22.41 -16.79
C VAL A 388 -2.60 -23.75 -16.09
N ASP A 389 -1.51 -24.37 -15.61
CA ASP A 389 -1.51 -25.73 -15.02
C ASP A 389 -2.30 -26.74 -15.88
N GLY A 390 -1.96 -26.82 -17.17
CA GLY A 390 -2.61 -27.73 -18.12
C GLY A 390 -4.01 -27.30 -18.59
N SER A 391 -4.61 -26.26 -18.01
CA SER A 391 -5.96 -25.79 -18.37
C SER A 391 -5.92 -24.64 -19.39
N PRO A 392 -6.47 -24.83 -20.61
CA PRO A 392 -6.56 -23.75 -21.60
C PRO A 392 -7.40 -22.58 -21.09
N THR A 393 -6.78 -21.41 -20.98
CA THR A 393 -7.36 -20.20 -20.40
C THR A 393 -7.07 -18.99 -21.27
N ARG A 394 -8.07 -18.17 -21.55
CA ARG A 394 -7.88 -16.86 -22.20
C ARG A 394 -7.58 -15.81 -21.12
N VAL A 395 -6.31 -15.50 -20.92
CA VAL A 395 -5.82 -14.69 -19.80
C VAL A 395 -5.73 -13.21 -20.20
N TRP A 396 -6.37 -12.33 -19.44
CA TRP A 396 -6.16 -10.87 -19.51
C TRP A 396 -4.91 -10.46 -18.74
N TRP A 397 -4.80 -11.01 -17.53
CA TRP A 397 -3.70 -10.78 -16.61
C TRP A 397 -3.56 -11.97 -15.68
N ALA A 398 -2.33 -12.37 -15.44
CA ALA A 398 -1.97 -13.31 -14.38
C ALA A 398 -0.96 -12.64 -13.44
N PHE A 399 -1.15 -12.87 -12.15
CA PHE A 399 -0.30 -12.41 -11.07
C PHE A 399 0.18 -13.61 -10.27
N VAL A 400 1.47 -13.61 -9.98
CA VAL A 400 2.13 -14.61 -9.16
C VAL A 400 2.90 -13.87 -8.07
N GLY A 401 2.34 -13.82 -6.87
CA GLY A 401 2.97 -13.22 -5.70
C GLY A 401 3.87 -14.22 -4.97
N ASN A 402 5.03 -13.77 -4.47
CA ASN A 402 5.85 -14.56 -3.56
C ASN A 402 5.28 -14.43 -2.14
N CYS A 403 4.58 -15.45 -1.63
CA CYS A 403 3.67 -15.40 -0.47
C CYS A 403 2.33 -14.73 -0.77
N ARG A 404 1.36 -14.95 0.13
CA ARG A 404 0.00 -14.43 0.04
C ARG A 404 -0.05 -12.92 0.16
N TYR A 405 -0.73 -12.28 -0.78
CA TYR A 405 -0.99 -10.84 -0.76
C TYR A 405 -2.37 -10.55 -0.16
N ARG A 406 -2.43 -9.64 0.82
CA ARG A 406 -3.71 -9.13 1.32
C ARG A 406 -4.39 -8.32 0.22
N THR A 407 -5.62 -8.71 -0.10
CA THR A 407 -6.48 -8.00 -1.03
C THR A 407 -7.31 -6.95 -0.31
N HIS A 408 -7.14 -5.69 -0.68
CA HIS A 408 -8.18 -4.69 -0.55
C HIS A 408 -8.61 -4.28 -1.95
N ALA A 409 -9.91 -4.35 -2.25
CA ALA A 409 -10.43 -4.14 -3.60
C ALA A 409 -9.81 -5.09 -4.67
N ARG A 410 -9.23 -6.22 -4.27
CA ARG A 410 -8.57 -7.22 -5.16
C ARG A 410 -7.36 -6.76 -5.96
N VAL A 411 -6.85 -5.56 -5.68
CA VAL A 411 -5.50 -5.17 -6.11
C VAL A 411 -4.51 -5.72 -5.08
N PRO A 412 -3.59 -6.61 -5.45
CA PRO A 412 -2.52 -7.06 -4.54
C PRO A 412 -1.70 -5.83 -4.10
N ALA A 413 -1.71 -5.51 -2.81
CA ALA A 413 -1.09 -4.29 -2.31
C ALA A 413 0.02 -4.55 -1.27
N LEU A 414 -0.17 -5.53 -0.38
CA LEU A 414 0.76 -5.84 0.72
C LEU A 414 0.83 -7.35 0.93
N ARG A 415 2.02 -7.89 1.23
CA ARG A 415 2.19 -9.29 1.64
C ARG A 415 1.76 -9.50 3.09
N GLU A 416 1.08 -10.62 3.33
CA GLU A 416 0.66 -11.05 4.68
C GLU A 416 1.76 -11.79 5.42
N SER A 417 2.63 -12.50 4.68
CA SER A 417 3.74 -13.27 5.22
C SER A 417 4.93 -13.22 4.28
N LEU A 418 6.09 -13.57 4.81
CA LEU A 418 7.33 -13.79 4.06
C LEU A 418 7.77 -15.26 4.09
N VAL A 419 7.00 -16.15 4.75
CA VAL A 419 7.40 -17.55 5.03
C VAL A 419 6.23 -18.54 4.96
N ASP A 420 5.22 -18.26 4.14
CA ASP A 420 4.05 -19.15 4.04
C ASP A 420 4.28 -20.39 3.15
N GLY A 421 5.42 -20.48 2.46
CA GLY A 421 5.73 -21.58 1.56
C GLY A 421 4.86 -21.62 0.30
N MET A 422 4.10 -20.56 0.00
CA MET A 422 3.16 -20.53 -1.12
C MET A 422 3.43 -19.39 -2.10
N LEU A 423 3.02 -19.60 -3.35
CA LEU A 423 2.81 -18.58 -4.38
C LEU A 423 1.33 -18.18 -4.39
N ASP A 424 1.06 -16.89 -4.51
CA ASP A 424 -0.29 -16.35 -4.68
C ASP A 424 -0.60 -16.20 -6.17
N VAL A 425 -1.38 -17.13 -6.71
CA VAL A 425 -1.69 -17.22 -8.13
C VAL A 425 -3.08 -16.66 -8.39
N ARG A 426 -3.13 -15.58 -9.18
CA ARG A 426 -4.38 -14.92 -9.55
C ARG A 426 -4.48 -14.76 -11.04
N VAL A 427 -5.57 -15.21 -11.61
CA VAL A 427 -5.78 -15.18 -13.05
C VAL A 427 -7.12 -14.56 -13.35
N LEU A 428 -7.10 -13.53 -14.19
CA LEU A 428 -8.29 -12.92 -14.76
C LEU A 428 -8.51 -13.47 -16.17
N GLY A 429 -9.54 -14.30 -16.33
CA GLY A 429 -9.93 -14.95 -17.58
C GLY A 429 -11.00 -14.19 -18.37
N ALA A 430 -11.04 -14.39 -19.70
CA ALA A 430 -12.02 -13.78 -20.60
C ALA A 430 -13.18 -14.73 -20.93
N ARG A 431 -14.43 -14.42 -20.53
CA ARG A 431 -15.61 -15.19 -20.97
C ARG A 431 -16.90 -14.41 -21.28
N SER A 432 -16.90 -13.08 -21.46
CA SER A 432 -18.12 -12.34 -21.90
C SER A 432 -17.79 -10.96 -22.51
N PRO A 433 -18.63 -10.37 -23.39
CA PRO A 433 -18.38 -9.05 -23.99
C PRO A 433 -18.64 -7.82 -23.08
N PHE A 434 -19.23 -7.99 -21.88
CA PHE A 434 -19.47 -6.88 -20.92
C PHE A 434 -18.69 -6.88 -19.57
N PRO A 435 -17.42 -7.35 -19.43
CA PRO A 435 -16.78 -7.51 -18.12
C PRO A 435 -16.13 -6.23 -17.58
N ARG A 436 -15.90 -5.21 -18.43
CA ARG A 436 -14.95 -4.11 -18.14
C ARG A 436 -15.45 -3.12 -17.08
N LEU A 437 -16.71 -2.69 -17.21
CA LEU A 437 -17.33 -1.79 -16.23
C LEU A 437 -17.63 -2.53 -14.91
N ARG A 438 -18.04 -3.81 -15.01
CA ARG A 438 -18.40 -4.63 -13.86
C ARG A 438 -17.19 -5.03 -13.02
N ALA A 439 -16.08 -5.44 -13.63
CA ALA A 439 -14.83 -5.72 -12.91
C ALA A 439 -14.30 -4.48 -12.18
N GLY A 440 -14.37 -3.30 -12.81
CA GLY A 440 -14.01 -2.03 -12.16
C GLY A 440 -14.94 -1.67 -10.99
N ILE A 441 -16.25 -1.87 -11.14
CA ILE A 441 -17.24 -1.67 -10.07
C ILE A 441 -17.04 -2.69 -8.93
N ASP A 442 -16.76 -3.95 -9.23
CA ASP A 442 -16.60 -5.01 -8.23
C ASP A 442 -15.30 -4.86 -7.43
N VAL A 443 -14.24 -4.33 -8.06
CA VAL A 443 -13.02 -3.82 -7.40
C VAL A 443 -13.37 -2.66 -6.47
N LEU A 444 -14.06 -1.63 -6.97
CA LEU A 444 -14.48 -0.45 -6.19
C LEU A 444 -15.40 -0.79 -5.01
N LEU A 445 -16.32 -1.74 -5.18
CA LEU A 445 -17.30 -2.14 -4.16
C LEU A 445 -16.79 -3.24 -3.22
N GLY A 446 -15.58 -3.77 -3.42
CA GLY A 446 -14.99 -4.79 -2.55
C GLY A 446 -15.82 -6.07 -2.42
N ARG A 447 -16.71 -6.36 -3.39
CA ARG A 447 -17.59 -7.53 -3.33
C ARG A 447 -16.77 -8.82 -3.51
N HIS A 448 -17.10 -9.87 -2.76
CA HIS A 448 -16.52 -11.21 -2.94
C HIS A 448 -17.09 -11.88 -4.21
N TRP A 449 -16.26 -12.17 -5.22
CA TRP A 449 -16.67 -13.06 -6.32
C TRP A 449 -16.28 -14.48 -5.94
N HIS A 450 -17.26 -15.37 -5.99
CA HIS A 450 -17.05 -16.77 -6.30
C HIS A 450 -17.68 -17.02 -7.67
N GLY A 451 -17.04 -16.59 -8.76
CA GLY A 451 -17.63 -16.63 -10.11
C GLY A 451 -16.63 -16.88 -11.23
N GLU A 452 -17.13 -17.48 -12.32
CA GLU A 452 -16.40 -17.94 -13.50
C GLU A 452 -15.73 -16.79 -14.29
N GLY A 453 -14.51 -16.39 -13.89
CA GLY A 453 -13.74 -15.36 -14.61
C GLY A 453 -12.55 -14.79 -13.85
N TYR A 454 -12.52 -14.92 -12.52
CA TYR A 454 -11.35 -14.58 -11.70
C TYR A 454 -11.05 -15.77 -10.78
N SER A 455 -9.85 -16.33 -10.90
CA SER A 455 -9.37 -17.37 -9.99
C SER A 455 -8.31 -16.80 -9.06
N GLU A 456 -8.40 -17.18 -7.79
CA GLU A 456 -7.43 -16.87 -6.74
C GLU A 456 -7.15 -18.17 -6.00
N ARG A 457 -5.88 -18.57 -5.97
CA ARG A 457 -5.44 -19.77 -5.27
C ARG A 457 -4.00 -19.64 -4.85
N THR A 458 -3.62 -20.46 -3.89
CA THR A 458 -2.22 -20.64 -3.50
C THR A 458 -1.66 -21.90 -4.16
N ALA A 459 -0.40 -21.87 -4.57
CA ALA A 459 0.29 -23.04 -5.11
C ALA A 459 1.78 -23.02 -4.72
N THR A 460 2.45 -24.17 -4.66
CA THR A 460 3.91 -24.24 -4.49
C THR A 460 4.65 -24.17 -5.83
N GLU A 461 3.97 -24.58 -6.90
CA GLU A 461 4.45 -24.52 -8.28
C GLU A 461 3.31 -24.07 -9.20
N LEU A 462 3.66 -23.48 -10.34
CA LEU A 462 2.73 -23.09 -11.39
C LEU A 462 3.42 -23.25 -12.74
N THR A 463 2.74 -23.85 -13.70
CA THR A 463 3.18 -23.92 -15.10
C THR A 463 2.29 -23.03 -15.96
N LEU A 464 2.90 -22.11 -16.69
CA LEU A 464 2.23 -21.19 -17.60
C LEU A 464 2.78 -21.35 -19.01
N THR A 465 1.98 -21.88 -19.93
CA THR A 465 2.34 -21.95 -21.36
C THR A 465 1.73 -20.78 -22.12
N ILE A 466 2.58 -20.00 -22.77
CA ILE A 466 2.18 -18.87 -23.62
C ILE A 466 2.58 -19.25 -25.06
N PRO A 467 1.64 -19.72 -25.89
CA PRO A 467 1.96 -20.23 -27.21
C PRO A 467 2.56 -19.17 -28.14
N ASP A 468 2.00 -17.96 -28.13
CA ASP A 468 2.31 -16.89 -29.07
C ASP A 468 3.35 -15.90 -28.51
N LEU A 469 4.09 -15.24 -29.41
CA LEU A 469 4.96 -14.12 -29.08
C LEU A 469 4.17 -12.79 -29.11
N PRO A 470 4.55 -11.77 -28.31
CA PRO A 470 5.66 -11.75 -27.37
C PRO A 470 5.30 -12.34 -25.99
N ARG A 471 6.25 -13.04 -25.35
CA ARG A 471 6.08 -13.72 -24.05
C ARG A 471 6.67 -12.90 -22.91
N ARG A 472 6.25 -11.63 -22.82
CA ARG A 472 6.78 -10.70 -21.81
C ARG A 472 6.24 -11.04 -20.42
N LEU A 473 7.16 -11.23 -19.48
CA LEU A 473 6.91 -11.34 -18.06
C LEU A 473 7.45 -10.11 -17.36
N ALA A 474 6.72 -9.56 -16.41
CA ALA A 474 7.26 -8.57 -15.48
C ALA A 474 7.67 -9.29 -14.19
N VAL A 475 8.96 -9.35 -13.90
CA VAL A 475 9.55 -10.01 -12.73
C VAL A 475 10.12 -8.91 -11.82
N ASP A 476 9.52 -8.72 -10.64
CA ASP A 476 9.85 -7.63 -9.70
C ASP A 476 9.88 -6.22 -10.33
N GLY A 477 9.13 -6.02 -11.41
CA GLY A 477 9.03 -4.75 -12.14
C GLY A 477 9.92 -4.65 -13.37
N GLU A 478 10.83 -5.60 -13.59
CA GLU A 478 11.65 -5.69 -14.81
C GLU A 478 10.97 -6.56 -15.86
N VAL A 479 11.01 -6.14 -17.12
CA VAL A 479 10.39 -6.90 -18.22
C VAL A 479 11.43 -7.84 -18.83
N VAL A 480 11.11 -9.13 -18.83
CA VAL A 480 11.94 -10.19 -19.40
C VAL A 480 11.14 -10.96 -20.45
N GLU A 481 11.83 -11.48 -21.47
CA GLU A 481 11.22 -12.41 -22.42
C GLU A 481 11.25 -13.82 -21.82
N GLY A 482 10.08 -14.42 -21.66
CA GLY A 482 9.91 -15.75 -21.10
C GLY A 482 10.00 -16.87 -22.14
N SER A 483 10.21 -18.09 -21.66
CA SER A 483 10.12 -19.29 -22.49
C SER A 483 8.68 -19.59 -22.91
N ARG A 484 8.47 -20.56 -23.82
CA ARG A 484 7.10 -20.99 -24.21
C ARG A 484 6.31 -21.52 -23.01
N THR A 485 6.98 -22.25 -22.13
CA THR A 485 6.40 -22.86 -20.94
C THR A 485 7.19 -22.39 -19.75
N VAL A 486 6.64 -21.40 -19.07
CA VAL A 486 7.24 -20.75 -17.91
C VAL A 486 6.91 -21.59 -16.68
N ARG A 487 7.93 -21.99 -15.92
CA ARG A 487 7.75 -22.69 -14.65
C ARG A 487 8.01 -21.74 -13.49
N PHE A 488 7.03 -21.64 -12.62
CA PHE A 488 7.13 -20.97 -11.34
C PHE A 488 7.29 -22.01 -10.24
N ALA A 489 8.21 -21.74 -9.32
CA ALA A 489 8.44 -22.57 -8.16
C ALA A 489 8.67 -21.71 -6.92
N LYS A 490 8.42 -22.29 -5.76
CA LYS A 490 8.65 -21.67 -4.47
C LYS A 490 9.89 -22.27 -3.81
N ARG A 491 10.77 -21.41 -3.31
CA ARG A 491 11.91 -21.78 -2.45
C ARG A 491 11.60 -21.32 -1.01
N PRO A 492 11.04 -22.19 -0.15
CA PRO A 492 10.66 -21.81 1.20
C PRO A 492 11.88 -21.54 2.08
N ALA A 493 11.83 -20.47 2.88
CA ALA A 493 12.84 -20.11 3.89
C ALA A 493 14.30 -20.11 3.37
N ALA A 494 14.49 -19.79 2.09
CA ALA A 494 15.76 -19.94 1.39
C ALA A 494 16.72 -18.76 1.62
N LEU A 495 16.19 -17.53 1.65
CA LEU A 495 17.02 -16.33 1.79
C LEU A 495 17.09 -15.93 3.27
N ARG A 496 18.30 -15.69 3.77
CA ARG A 496 18.53 -15.14 5.12
C ARG A 496 18.68 -13.64 5.03
N VAL A 497 17.89 -12.90 5.80
CA VAL A 497 17.87 -11.43 5.80
C VAL A 497 17.94 -10.86 7.20
N PHE A 498 18.69 -9.78 7.39
CA PHE A 498 18.67 -9.02 8.63
C PHE A 498 17.31 -8.34 8.83
N VAL A 499 16.79 -8.42 10.06
CA VAL A 499 15.46 -7.88 10.40
C VAL A 499 15.51 -6.96 11.62
N PRO A 500 14.65 -5.93 11.66
CA PRO A 500 14.57 -5.04 12.81
C PRO A 500 14.12 -5.81 14.07
N PRO A 501 14.39 -5.28 15.27
CA PRO A 501 13.89 -5.88 16.51
C PRO A 501 12.35 -5.95 16.50
N ARG A 502 11.80 -7.05 17.03
CA ARG A 502 10.35 -7.20 17.22
C ARG A 502 9.89 -6.13 18.22
N THR A 503 9.05 -5.19 17.78
CA THR A 503 8.43 -4.17 18.64
C THR A 503 7.16 -4.67 19.30
#